data_AF-A0A7X7KP12-F1
#
_entry.id   AF-A0A7X7KP12-F1
#
_cell.length_a   1.000
_cell.length_b   1.000
_cell.length_c   1.000
_cell.angle_alpha   90.00
_cell.angle_beta   90.00
_cell.angle_gamma   90.00
#
_symmetry.space_group_name_H-M   'P 1'
#
loop_
_entity.id
_entity.type
_entity.pdbx_description
1 polymer ?
#
loop_
_entity_poly.entity_id
_entity_poly.type
_entity_poly.pdbx_seq_one_letter_code
_entity_poly.pdbx_strand_id
1 'polypeptide(L)'
;MSDSTYVSIDQNCHPLWDTIPKLAALARHGWQGVHCVEDIDVAFSRQGARPGESGLALLTERYYRGGHSDWGAALFAHDFLGRLPVDIRVLEPYTGRTTAALARLLETTIDALYERWSPSDNWQLVGSSYADDPRWHRLIGDVSLAEAGPHLMTLFRHAREDLLERFPEAAVQARLGSWFDAQESFAAGRIAAAPSAPLSELYRSWLQDALGGACRLALTSERFGLARLAGGDPLLRLFLERYDDAGAAYNQALRESGVGMSPLRLSEGELPFFVTCRRDGRLVRAAAALQDGALVAGDRRWALAGGALPVEAMERDGVVALAGKALLLVLQARLGAEPAALALPHQGSLYMPAAHAFERLLRAGGLLTAPVQPVLRVRFRFFEHWRGLATRVRLPPYLAHSLGLAEGSADSVAEAISAGIAAARRDLESLRQPAGREAFWRERTGALAAERDGLEGERRRLAADPQRRAEASLLWQRIKDIDRRQAEEQAE
;
A
#
# COMPACT_ATOMS: atom_id res chain seq x y z
N MET A 1 22.58 22.26 -20.09
CA MET A 1 21.34 21.67 -19.54
C MET A 1 21.80 20.56 -18.63
N SER A 2 21.50 20.59 -17.33
CA SER A 2 21.81 19.43 -16.46
C SER A 2 21.03 18.24 -17.00
N ASP A 3 21.68 17.10 -17.21
CA ASP A 3 20.98 15.88 -17.64
C ASP A 3 19.94 15.51 -16.59
N SER A 4 18.66 15.76 -16.91
CA SER A 4 17.51 15.47 -16.05
C SER A 4 17.31 13.96 -15.98
N THR A 5 18.07 13.30 -15.09
CA THR A 5 18.04 11.86 -14.92
C THR A 5 17.14 11.41 -13.77
N TYR A 6 16.47 10.27 -13.95
CA TYR A 6 15.67 9.66 -12.89
C TYR A 6 15.85 8.14 -12.77
N VAL A 7 15.52 7.63 -11.57
CA VAL A 7 15.25 6.22 -11.32
C VAL A 7 13.81 6.08 -10.80
N SER A 8 13.11 5.07 -11.28
CA SER A 8 11.78 4.67 -10.78
C SER A 8 11.86 3.19 -10.43
N ILE A 9 11.21 2.78 -9.34
CA ILE A 9 11.11 1.37 -8.93
C ILE A 9 9.63 1.11 -8.61
N ASP A 10 9.05 0.04 -9.14
CA ASP A 10 7.65 -0.29 -8.86
C ASP A 10 7.40 -1.82 -8.88
N GLN A 11 6.53 -2.26 -7.97
CA GLN A 11 6.12 -3.65 -7.77
C GLN A 11 5.13 -4.11 -8.83
N ASN A 12 4.21 -3.22 -9.19
CA ASN A 12 3.15 -3.52 -10.13
C ASN A 12 3.33 -2.71 -11.41
N CYS A 13 3.40 -3.42 -12.53
CA CYS A 13 3.74 -2.83 -13.81
C CYS A 13 2.77 -3.26 -14.92
N HIS A 14 1.65 -3.87 -14.56
CA HIS A 14 0.61 -4.19 -15.53
C HIS A 14 -0.15 -2.94 -15.98
N PRO A 15 -0.85 -3.00 -17.13
CA PRO A 15 -1.60 -1.87 -17.70
C PRO A 15 -2.70 -1.23 -16.83
N LEU A 16 -3.20 -1.93 -15.81
CA LEU A 16 -4.20 -1.39 -14.87
C LEU A 16 -3.57 -0.56 -13.73
N TRP A 17 -2.27 -0.28 -13.77
CA TRP A 17 -1.54 0.45 -12.73
C TRP A 17 -0.94 1.77 -13.23
N ASP A 18 -0.41 2.58 -12.31
CA ASP A 18 0.03 3.94 -12.58
C ASP A 18 1.42 4.06 -13.24
N THR A 19 2.14 2.94 -13.37
CA THR A 19 3.52 2.91 -13.86
C THR A 19 3.64 3.45 -15.28
N ILE A 20 2.78 3.00 -16.21
CA ILE A 20 2.80 3.45 -17.60
C ILE A 20 2.58 4.97 -17.71
N PRO A 21 1.48 5.55 -17.18
CA PRO A 21 1.26 6.99 -17.29
C PRO A 21 2.33 7.81 -16.57
N LYS A 22 2.92 7.30 -15.48
CA LYS A 22 4.04 7.95 -14.77
C LYS A 22 5.27 8.11 -15.67
N LEU A 23 5.68 7.02 -16.31
CA LEU A 23 6.87 7.00 -17.16
C LEU A 23 6.67 7.79 -18.46
N ALA A 24 5.48 7.69 -19.08
CA ALA A 24 5.13 8.49 -20.25
C ALA A 24 5.14 10.00 -19.94
N ALA A 25 4.64 10.40 -18.77
CA ALA A 25 4.67 11.80 -18.35
C ALA A 25 6.12 12.31 -18.16
N LEU A 26 7.00 11.53 -17.53
CA LEU A 26 8.41 11.89 -17.34
C LEU A 26 9.11 12.08 -18.69
N ALA A 27 8.99 11.11 -19.60
CA ALA A 27 9.60 11.17 -20.92
C ALA A 27 9.11 12.39 -21.73
N ARG A 28 7.80 12.68 -21.68
CA ARG A 28 7.23 13.87 -22.35
C ARG A 28 7.78 15.19 -21.80
N HIS A 29 8.21 15.23 -20.54
CA HIS A 29 8.84 16.40 -19.92
C HIS A 29 10.37 16.40 -20.08
N GLY A 30 10.93 15.54 -20.94
CA GLY A 30 12.36 15.50 -21.25
C GLY A 30 13.22 14.81 -20.19
N TRP A 31 12.61 14.10 -19.24
CA TRP A 31 13.36 13.29 -18.28
C TRP A 31 13.81 11.98 -18.93
N GLN A 32 15.07 11.62 -18.70
CA GLN A 32 15.64 10.36 -19.16
C GLN A 32 15.97 9.50 -17.95
N GLY A 33 15.65 8.21 -17.97
CA GLY A 33 15.85 7.41 -16.77
C GLY A 33 15.73 5.93 -16.94
N VAL A 34 15.95 5.24 -15.84
CA VAL A 34 15.71 3.80 -15.73
C VAL A 34 14.47 3.56 -14.88
N HIS A 35 13.62 2.66 -15.35
CA HIS A 35 12.58 2.06 -14.54
C HIS A 35 12.98 0.63 -14.20
N CYS A 36 13.07 0.33 -12.91
CA CYS A 36 13.27 -1.00 -12.37
C CYS A 36 11.90 -1.64 -12.13
N VAL A 37 11.64 -2.74 -12.84
CA VAL A 37 10.58 -3.67 -12.46
C VAL A 37 11.05 -4.39 -11.20
N GLU A 38 10.31 -4.25 -10.12
CA GLU A 38 10.67 -4.83 -8.83
C GLU A 38 10.54 -6.35 -8.86
N ASP A 39 11.63 -7.01 -8.49
CA ASP A 39 11.74 -8.47 -8.47
C ASP A 39 12.25 -9.02 -7.14
N ILE A 40 12.70 -8.15 -6.22
CA ILE A 40 13.30 -8.53 -4.94
C ILE A 40 12.47 -8.16 -3.71
N ASP A 41 11.27 -7.59 -3.91
CA ASP A 41 10.31 -7.48 -2.82
C ASP A 41 9.57 -8.81 -2.58
N VAL A 42 9.06 -9.00 -1.36
CA VAL A 42 8.20 -10.15 -1.02
C VAL A 42 6.99 -10.12 -1.93
N ALA A 43 6.74 -11.25 -2.60
CA ALA A 43 5.64 -11.37 -3.55
C ALA A 43 4.28 -11.14 -2.88
N PHE A 44 4.11 -11.76 -1.72
CA PHE A 44 2.87 -11.75 -0.95
C PHE A 44 3.11 -12.27 0.47
N SER A 45 2.21 -11.96 1.38
CA SER A 45 2.07 -12.59 2.69
C SER A 45 0.60 -12.71 3.06
N ARG A 46 0.21 -13.92 3.48
CA ARG A 46 -1.10 -14.21 4.05
C ARG A 46 -0.96 -14.48 5.55
N GLN A 47 -1.80 -13.85 6.36
CA GLN A 47 -1.85 -14.10 7.80
C GLN A 47 -2.12 -15.58 8.08
N GLY A 48 -1.34 -16.16 9.00
CA GLY A 48 -1.47 -17.56 9.39
C GLY A 48 -0.86 -18.57 8.41
N ALA A 49 -0.27 -18.11 7.29
CA ALA A 49 0.41 -18.99 6.35
C ALA A 49 1.64 -19.65 6.99
N ARG A 50 1.90 -20.90 6.60
CA ARG A 50 3.02 -21.71 7.06
C ARG A 50 4.04 -21.98 5.95
N PRO A 51 5.30 -22.29 6.29
CA PRO A 51 6.27 -22.80 5.33
C PRO A 51 5.72 -24.04 4.59
N GLY A 52 5.93 -24.11 3.27
CA GLY A 52 5.47 -25.20 2.41
C GLY A 52 4.03 -25.06 1.87
N GLU A 53 3.27 -24.04 2.29
CA GLU A 53 1.98 -23.74 1.66
C GLU A 53 2.18 -23.11 0.27
N SER A 54 1.62 -23.74 -0.77
CA SER A 54 1.77 -23.29 -2.16
C SER A 54 0.55 -22.56 -2.74
N GLY A 55 -0.56 -22.53 -2.02
CA GLY A 55 -1.81 -21.95 -2.51
C GLY A 55 -1.77 -20.43 -2.61
N LEU A 56 -2.05 -19.91 -3.80
CA LEU A 56 -2.29 -18.48 -4.05
C LEU A 56 -3.79 -18.21 -4.15
N ALA A 57 -4.20 -17.01 -3.74
CA ALA A 57 -5.58 -16.55 -3.84
C ALA A 57 -5.62 -15.07 -4.21
N LEU A 58 -6.63 -14.68 -4.98
CA LEU A 58 -6.94 -13.28 -5.20
C LEU A 58 -8.00 -12.87 -4.16
N LEU A 59 -7.65 -11.93 -3.28
CA LEU A 59 -8.53 -11.44 -2.21
C LEU A 59 -8.54 -9.92 -2.20
N THR A 60 -9.58 -9.32 -1.62
CA THR A 60 -9.58 -7.88 -1.35
C THR A 60 -8.70 -7.55 -0.15
N GLU A 61 -7.98 -6.44 -0.23
CA GLU A 61 -7.17 -5.92 0.87
C GLU A 61 -8.09 -5.58 2.05
N ARG A 62 -7.67 -5.96 3.26
CA ARG A 62 -8.39 -5.68 4.51
C ARG A 62 -7.41 -5.66 5.68
N TYR A 63 -7.80 -4.99 6.74
CA TYR A 63 -7.19 -5.15 8.05
C TYR A 63 -7.92 -6.22 8.86
N TYR A 64 -7.15 -6.88 9.71
CA TYR A 64 -7.61 -7.79 10.74
C TYR A 64 -7.52 -7.12 12.10
N ARG A 65 -8.12 -7.77 13.11
CA ARG A 65 -7.95 -7.36 14.51
C ARG A 65 -6.46 -7.24 14.85
N GLY A 66 -6.09 -6.07 15.39
CA GLY A 66 -4.69 -5.71 15.68
C GLY A 66 -4.07 -4.77 14.63
N GLY A 67 -4.72 -4.58 13.49
CA GLY A 67 -4.27 -3.72 12.38
C GLY A 67 -3.20 -4.36 11.51
N HIS A 68 -3.10 -5.69 11.51
CA HIS A 68 -2.33 -6.41 10.52
C HIS A 68 -3.19 -6.59 9.26
N SER A 69 -2.56 -6.69 8.09
CA SER A 69 -3.24 -6.96 6.82
C SER A 69 -2.51 -8.08 6.06
N ASP A 70 -3.22 -8.73 5.15
CA ASP A 70 -2.55 -9.47 4.09
C ASP A 70 -1.87 -8.48 3.13
N TRP A 71 -0.81 -8.92 2.48
CA TRP A 71 -0.04 -8.09 1.56
C TRP A 71 0.21 -8.85 0.26
N GLY A 72 0.00 -8.22 -0.89
CA GLY A 72 0.22 -8.80 -2.21
C GLY A 72 0.83 -7.77 -3.14
N ALA A 73 2.17 -7.77 -3.26
CA ALA A 73 2.89 -6.85 -4.13
C ALA A 73 3.06 -7.39 -5.55
N ALA A 74 3.01 -8.72 -5.72
CA ALA A 74 3.25 -9.34 -7.01
C ALA A 74 2.16 -9.03 -8.04
N LEU A 75 0.91 -8.85 -7.62
CA LEU A 75 -0.22 -8.60 -8.51
C LEU A 75 -1.37 -7.98 -7.72
N PHE A 76 -1.83 -6.79 -8.11
CA PHE A 76 -3.00 -6.14 -7.51
C PHE A 76 -3.65 -5.12 -8.44
N ALA A 77 -4.95 -4.88 -8.34
CA ALA A 77 -5.62 -3.78 -9.04
C ALA A 77 -6.74 -3.21 -8.17
N HIS A 78 -7.13 -1.97 -8.47
CA HIS A 78 -8.18 -1.26 -7.76
C HIS A 78 -9.37 -1.10 -8.68
N ASP A 79 -10.56 -1.28 -8.11
CA ASP A 79 -11.78 -0.89 -8.78
C ASP A 79 -11.77 0.62 -9.03
N PHE A 80 -12.42 1.05 -10.10
CA PHE A 80 -12.44 2.44 -10.50
C PHE A 80 -13.20 3.29 -9.48
N LEU A 81 -12.49 4.27 -8.91
CA LEU A 81 -12.96 5.02 -7.74
C LEU A 81 -13.35 4.07 -6.59
N GLY A 82 -12.61 2.97 -6.40
CA GLY A 82 -12.77 2.04 -5.29
C GLY A 82 -12.32 2.62 -3.94
N ARG A 83 -12.74 1.95 -2.86
CA ARG A 83 -12.40 2.29 -1.47
C ARG A 83 -11.10 1.63 -1.06
N LEU A 84 -10.30 2.34 -0.27
CA LEU A 84 -9.15 1.77 0.43
C LEU A 84 -9.59 1.01 1.68
N PRO A 85 -8.80 0.03 2.16
CA PRO A 85 -9.14 -0.68 3.38
C PRO A 85 -9.03 0.25 4.58
N VAL A 86 -9.86 0.01 5.59
CA VAL A 86 -9.89 0.83 6.81
C VAL A 86 -9.56 -0.03 8.02
N ASP A 87 -8.51 0.34 8.76
CA ASP A 87 -8.36 -0.15 10.12
C ASP A 87 -9.42 0.52 10.98
N ILE A 88 -10.35 -0.26 11.53
CA ILE A 88 -11.53 0.25 12.25
C ILE A 88 -11.14 1.12 13.45
N ARG A 89 -9.94 0.95 14.02
CA ARG A 89 -9.44 1.80 15.11
C ARG A 89 -9.27 3.26 14.69
N VAL A 90 -9.05 3.52 13.41
CA VAL A 90 -8.95 4.89 12.86
C VAL A 90 -10.29 5.64 12.99
N LEU A 91 -11.40 4.91 13.22
CA LEU A 91 -12.73 5.48 13.42
C LEU A 91 -13.03 5.88 14.88
N GLU A 92 -12.22 5.46 15.85
CA GLU A 92 -12.46 5.74 17.28
C GLU A 92 -12.55 7.25 17.59
N PRO A 93 -11.69 8.13 17.04
CA PRO A 93 -11.80 9.58 17.27
C PRO A 93 -13.10 10.18 16.73
N TYR A 94 -13.65 9.62 15.64
CA TYR A 94 -14.84 10.14 14.97
C TYR A 94 -16.14 9.61 15.57
N THR A 95 -16.12 8.39 16.11
CA THR A 95 -17.25 7.78 16.81
C THR A 95 -17.29 8.15 18.30
N GLY A 96 -16.15 8.57 18.86
CA GLY A 96 -16.00 8.79 20.30
C GLY A 96 -16.10 7.50 21.11
N ARG A 97 -15.86 6.35 20.49
CA ARG A 97 -15.99 5.01 21.09
C ARG A 97 -14.79 4.16 20.69
N THR A 98 -14.27 3.40 21.64
CA THR A 98 -13.30 2.33 21.32
C THR A 98 -13.97 1.29 20.41
N THR A 99 -13.21 0.59 19.57
CA THR A 99 -13.71 -0.51 18.73
C THR A 99 -14.47 -1.57 19.56
N ALA A 100 -14.02 -1.86 20.78
CA ALA A 100 -14.70 -2.78 21.69
C ALA A 100 -16.04 -2.26 22.24
N ALA A 101 -16.19 -0.94 22.38
CA ALA A 101 -17.46 -0.32 22.76
C ALA A 101 -18.44 -0.31 21.57
N LEU A 102 -17.94 -0.06 20.35
CA LEU A 102 -18.74 -0.18 19.12
C LEU A 102 -19.26 -1.60 18.91
N ALA A 103 -18.40 -2.62 19.07
CA ALA A 103 -18.80 -4.02 18.94
C ALA A 103 -19.91 -4.40 19.93
N ARG A 104 -19.79 -3.97 21.19
CA ARG A 104 -20.83 -4.20 22.21
C ARG A 104 -22.13 -3.47 21.91
N LEU A 105 -22.05 -2.25 21.39
CA LEU A 105 -23.23 -1.44 21.04
C LEU A 105 -24.01 -2.03 19.86
N LEU A 106 -23.28 -2.62 18.89
CA LEU A 106 -23.83 -3.28 17.71
C LEU A 106 -24.10 -4.78 17.93
N GLU A 107 -24.02 -5.26 19.17
CA GLU A 107 -24.25 -6.67 19.56
C GLU A 107 -23.46 -7.67 18.70
N THR A 108 -22.20 -7.33 18.38
CA THR A 108 -21.34 -8.11 17.49
C THR A 108 -19.94 -8.28 18.08
N THR A 109 -19.08 -9.02 17.38
CA THR A 109 -17.68 -9.20 17.77
C THR A 109 -16.77 -8.19 17.08
N ILE A 110 -15.60 -7.93 17.66
CA ILE A 110 -14.59 -7.07 17.01
C ILE A 110 -14.20 -7.64 15.65
N ASP A 111 -14.04 -8.96 15.54
CA ASP A 111 -13.64 -9.62 14.30
C ASP A 111 -14.71 -9.47 13.22
N ALA A 112 -16.00 -9.58 13.60
CA ALA A 112 -17.12 -9.32 12.71
C ALA A 112 -17.21 -7.84 12.28
N LEU A 113 -16.76 -6.89 13.12
CA LEU A 113 -16.59 -5.51 12.67
C LEU A 113 -15.55 -5.46 11.53
N TYR A 114 -14.34 -6.00 11.75
CA TYR A 114 -13.28 -5.97 10.75
C TYR A 114 -13.70 -6.67 9.45
N GLU A 115 -14.39 -7.80 9.54
CA GLU A 115 -14.90 -8.51 8.37
C GLU A 115 -15.88 -7.67 7.54
N ARG A 116 -16.74 -6.89 8.20
CA ARG A 116 -17.77 -6.09 7.51
C ARG A 116 -17.23 -4.78 6.91
N TRP A 117 -16.39 -4.05 7.64
CA TRP A 117 -16.05 -2.66 7.27
C TRP A 117 -14.59 -2.44 6.86
N SER A 118 -13.71 -3.41 7.09
CA SER A 118 -12.30 -3.28 6.70
C SER A 118 -11.98 -3.60 5.24
N PRO A 119 -12.68 -4.54 4.56
CA PRO A 119 -12.40 -4.84 3.16
C PRO A 119 -12.50 -3.61 2.26
N SER A 120 -11.56 -3.57 1.33
CA SER A 120 -11.44 -2.57 0.28
C SER A 120 -11.98 -3.07 -1.04
N ASP A 121 -11.92 -2.20 -2.05
CA ASP A 121 -12.14 -2.56 -3.45
C ASP A 121 -10.77 -2.73 -4.18
N ASN A 122 -9.71 -3.04 -3.41
CA ASN A 122 -8.35 -3.33 -3.90
C ASN A 122 -8.14 -4.84 -3.90
N TRP A 123 -8.01 -5.45 -5.07
CA TRP A 123 -7.75 -6.87 -5.22
C TRP A 123 -6.26 -7.13 -5.24
N GLN A 124 -5.78 -8.12 -4.50
CA GLN A 124 -4.38 -8.49 -4.40
C GLN A 124 -4.18 -10.00 -4.39
N LEU A 125 -3.08 -10.45 -5.01
CA LEU A 125 -2.64 -11.83 -4.95
C LEU A 125 -1.94 -12.09 -3.62
N VAL A 126 -2.48 -13.00 -2.81
CA VAL A 126 -1.95 -13.38 -1.50
C VAL A 126 -1.56 -14.85 -1.46
N GLY A 127 -0.64 -15.19 -0.57
CA GLY A 127 -0.13 -16.55 -0.42
C GLY A 127 0.90 -16.65 0.70
N SER A 128 1.53 -17.82 0.85
CA SER A 128 2.62 -17.99 1.82
C SER A 128 3.90 -17.37 1.31
N SER A 129 4.41 -16.36 2.03
CA SER A 129 5.67 -15.73 1.67
C SER A 129 6.88 -16.66 1.80
N TYR A 130 6.77 -17.81 2.49
CA TYR A 130 7.92 -18.64 2.86
C TYR A 130 8.39 -19.55 1.71
N ALA A 131 9.70 -19.71 1.57
CA ALA A 131 10.32 -20.63 0.62
C ALA A 131 10.72 -21.94 1.33
N ASP A 132 9.73 -22.68 1.82
CA ASP A 132 9.85 -23.92 2.64
C ASP A 132 10.57 -23.77 4.00
N ASP A 133 11.36 -22.72 4.19
CA ASP A 133 12.04 -22.33 5.42
C ASP A 133 11.52 -20.96 5.89
N PRO A 134 11.13 -20.78 7.17
CA PRO A 134 10.63 -19.50 7.67
C PRO A 134 11.65 -18.35 7.62
N ARG A 135 12.94 -18.64 7.45
CA ARG A 135 14.00 -17.64 7.32
C ARG A 135 14.09 -17.02 5.93
N TRP A 136 13.51 -17.67 4.94
CA TRP A 136 13.61 -17.30 3.52
C TRP A 136 12.23 -16.99 2.96
N HIS A 137 12.11 -15.83 2.31
CA HIS A 137 10.85 -15.39 1.72
C HIS A 137 10.93 -15.35 0.19
N ARG A 138 9.90 -15.86 -0.48
CA ARG A 138 9.66 -15.79 -1.93
C ARG A 138 9.46 -14.35 -2.37
N LEU A 139 10.02 -14.02 -3.54
CA LEU A 139 10.01 -12.67 -4.09
C LEU A 139 9.15 -12.57 -5.34
N ILE A 140 8.81 -11.35 -5.76
CA ILE A 140 8.05 -11.11 -7.00
C ILE A 140 8.73 -11.81 -8.20
N GLY A 141 10.07 -11.77 -8.27
CA GLY A 141 10.84 -12.46 -9.30
C GLY A 141 10.84 -13.99 -9.22
N ASP A 142 10.28 -14.59 -8.15
CA ASP A 142 10.06 -16.04 -8.02
C ASP A 142 8.66 -16.48 -8.46
N VAL A 143 7.73 -15.54 -8.65
CA VAL A 143 6.36 -15.86 -9.05
C VAL A 143 6.34 -16.15 -10.54
N SER A 144 6.08 -17.40 -10.92
CA SER A 144 6.01 -17.79 -12.33
C SER A 144 4.71 -17.34 -13.00
N LEU A 145 4.72 -17.26 -14.33
CA LEU A 145 3.53 -16.99 -15.13
C LEU A 145 2.49 -18.12 -15.02
N ALA A 146 2.92 -19.36 -14.79
CA ALA A 146 2.01 -20.47 -14.51
C ALA A 146 1.24 -20.28 -13.20
N GLU A 147 1.90 -19.77 -12.15
CA GLU A 147 1.28 -19.50 -10.86
C GLU A 147 0.37 -18.28 -10.91
N ALA A 148 0.84 -17.15 -11.45
CA ALA A 148 0.10 -15.89 -11.45
C ALA A 148 -0.94 -15.77 -12.59
N GLY A 149 -0.75 -16.46 -13.70
CA GLY A 149 -1.53 -16.30 -14.93
C GLY A 149 -3.05 -16.41 -14.74
N PRO A 150 -3.57 -17.46 -14.08
CA PRO A 150 -5.02 -17.57 -13.83
C PRO A 150 -5.59 -16.43 -12.97
N HIS A 151 -4.81 -15.95 -11.98
CA HIS A 151 -5.22 -14.84 -11.12
C HIS A 151 -5.16 -13.51 -11.86
N LEU A 152 -4.15 -13.30 -12.71
CA LEU A 152 -4.03 -12.15 -13.59
C LEU A 152 -5.22 -12.05 -14.55
N MET A 153 -5.61 -13.15 -15.18
CA MET A 153 -6.78 -13.17 -16.08
C MET A 153 -8.09 -12.90 -15.33
N THR A 154 -8.20 -13.40 -14.09
CA THR A 154 -9.34 -13.09 -13.22
C THR A 154 -9.39 -11.59 -12.89
N LEU A 155 -8.24 -10.99 -12.56
CA LEU A 155 -8.13 -9.57 -12.25
C LEU A 155 -8.50 -8.69 -13.46
N PHE A 156 -8.02 -9.03 -14.66
CA PHE A 156 -8.37 -8.31 -15.89
C PHE A 156 -9.86 -8.38 -16.20
N ARG A 157 -10.47 -9.57 -16.07
CA ARG A 157 -11.91 -9.74 -16.24
C ARG A 157 -12.71 -8.89 -15.26
N HIS A 158 -12.31 -8.88 -13.98
CA HIS A 158 -12.95 -8.05 -12.95
C HIS A 158 -12.84 -6.56 -13.29
N ALA A 159 -11.63 -6.07 -13.61
CA ALA A 159 -11.42 -4.68 -13.99
C ALA A 159 -12.19 -4.29 -15.26
N ARG A 160 -12.37 -5.23 -16.20
CA ARG A 160 -13.21 -5.03 -17.40
C ARG A 160 -14.66 -4.86 -17.03
N GLU A 161 -15.20 -5.75 -16.19
CA GLU A 161 -16.58 -5.68 -15.72
C GLU A 161 -16.84 -4.35 -14.99
N ASP A 162 -15.96 -3.96 -14.06
CA ASP A 162 -16.09 -2.69 -13.35
C ASP A 162 -16.01 -1.49 -14.33
N LEU A 163 -14.97 -1.36 -15.15
CA LEU A 163 -14.86 -0.20 -16.05
C LEU A 163 -16.00 -0.12 -17.07
N LEU A 164 -16.52 -1.25 -17.57
CA LEU A 164 -17.69 -1.24 -18.47
C LEU A 164 -18.96 -0.78 -17.74
N GLU A 165 -19.12 -1.10 -16.46
CA GLU A 165 -20.22 -0.60 -15.64
C GLU A 165 -20.09 0.90 -15.35
N ARG A 166 -18.86 1.38 -15.06
CA ARG A 166 -18.59 2.78 -14.71
C ARG A 166 -18.62 3.72 -15.91
N PHE A 167 -18.41 3.23 -17.13
CA PHE A 167 -18.47 4.02 -18.36
C PHE A 167 -19.58 3.50 -19.30
N PRO A 168 -20.84 3.96 -19.13
CA PRO A 168 -22.00 3.35 -19.79
C PRO A 168 -22.18 3.69 -21.27
N GLU A 169 -21.39 4.61 -21.83
CA GLU A 169 -21.50 4.99 -23.24
C GLU A 169 -21.00 3.88 -24.17
N ALA A 170 -21.83 3.45 -25.12
CA ALA A 170 -21.49 2.38 -26.06
C ALA A 170 -20.16 2.60 -26.80
N ALA A 171 -19.87 3.85 -27.20
CA ALA A 171 -18.59 4.17 -27.86
C ALA A 171 -17.39 4.05 -26.92
N VAL A 172 -17.55 4.35 -25.63
CA VAL A 172 -16.50 4.18 -24.61
C VAL A 172 -16.33 2.69 -24.31
N GLN A 173 -17.43 1.96 -24.11
CA GLN A 173 -17.42 0.52 -23.87
C GLN A 173 -16.77 -0.26 -25.02
N ALA A 174 -17.01 0.13 -26.27
CA ALA A 174 -16.34 -0.48 -27.42
C ALA A 174 -14.82 -0.27 -27.39
N ARG A 175 -14.35 0.93 -27.03
CA ARG A 175 -12.91 1.21 -26.88
C ARG A 175 -12.30 0.44 -25.72
N LEU A 176 -12.98 0.41 -24.58
CA LEU A 176 -12.54 -0.37 -23.41
C LEU A 176 -12.47 -1.86 -23.75
N GLY A 177 -13.52 -2.41 -24.37
CA GLY A 177 -13.55 -3.80 -24.80
C GLY A 177 -12.39 -4.16 -25.72
N SER A 178 -12.16 -3.37 -26.77
CA SER A 178 -11.02 -3.57 -27.67
C SER A 178 -9.67 -3.45 -26.97
N TRP A 179 -9.54 -2.55 -25.99
CA TRP A 179 -8.31 -2.42 -25.21
C TRP A 179 -8.08 -3.63 -24.31
N PHE A 180 -9.10 -4.08 -23.59
CA PHE A 180 -9.05 -5.27 -22.74
C PHE A 180 -8.74 -6.53 -23.55
N ASP A 181 -9.40 -6.72 -24.70
CA ASP A 181 -9.12 -7.85 -25.60
C ASP A 181 -7.64 -7.87 -26.03
N ALA A 182 -7.06 -6.71 -26.32
CA ALA A 182 -5.64 -6.60 -26.66
C ALA A 182 -4.72 -6.93 -25.47
N GLN A 183 -5.02 -6.44 -24.27
CA GLN A 183 -4.20 -6.71 -23.07
C GLN A 183 -4.29 -8.18 -22.63
N GLU A 184 -5.50 -8.76 -22.64
CA GLU A 184 -5.73 -10.16 -22.31
C GLU A 184 -5.05 -11.08 -23.33
N SER A 185 -5.17 -10.79 -24.63
CA SER A 185 -4.49 -11.53 -25.69
C SER A 185 -2.96 -11.48 -25.56
N PHE A 186 -2.41 -10.29 -25.27
CA PHE A 186 -0.98 -10.11 -25.01
C PHE A 186 -0.52 -10.98 -23.84
N ALA A 187 -1.22 -10.92 -22.71
CA ALA A 187 -0.87 -11.67 -21.51
C ALA A 187 -0.99 -13.18 -21.74
N ALA A 188 -2.12 -13.64 -22.28
CA ALA A 188 -2.39 -15.05 -22.54
C ALA A 188 -1.33 -15.66 -23.49
N GLY A 189 -0.96 -14.93 -24.54
CA GLY A 189 0.09 -15.35 -25.46
C GLY A 189 1.45 -15.54 -24.77
N ARG A 190 1.83 -14.62 -23.87
CA ARG A 190 3.09 -14.71 -23.10
C ARG A 190 3.07 -15.82 -22.06
N ILE A 191 1.97 -15.97 -21.33
CA ILE A 191 1.76 -17.04 -20.35
C ILE A 191 1.86 -18.41 -21.03
N ALA A 192 1.21 -18.57 -22.20
CA ALA A 192 1.25 -19.82 -22.94
C ALA A 192 2.64 -20.13 -23.53
N ALA A 193 3.37 -19.11 -23.99
CA ALA A 193 4.68 -19.29 -24.61
C ALA A 193 5.79 -19.61 -23.59
N ALA A 194 5.72 -19.05 -22.37
CA ALA A 194 6.76 -19.20 -21.36
C ALA A 194 6.18 -19.32 -19.93
N PRO A 195 5.47 -20.41 -19.59
CA PRO A 195 4.79 -20.54 -18.31
C PRO A 195 5.73 -20.52 -17.10
N SER A 196 6.99 -20.94 -17.26
CA SER A 196 8.01 -20.91 -16.21
C SER A 196 8.73 -19.55 -16.08
N ALA A 197 8.49 -18.59 -16.97
CA ALA A 197 9.07 -17.26 -16.86
C ALA A 197 8.53 -16.53 -15.62
N PRO A 198 9.31 -15.62 -15.01
CA PRO A 198 8.84 -14.84 -13.88
C PRO A 198 7.84 -13.76 -14.30
N LEU A 199 6.94 -13.39 -13.40
CA LEU A 199 5.92 -12.34 -13.63
C LEU A 199 6.55 -10.98 -13.98
N SER A 200 7.72 -10.68 -13.42
CA SER A 200 8.49 -9.47 -13.74
C SER A 200 8.91 -9.37 -15.21
N GLU A 201 9.03 -10.49 -15.93
CA GLU A 201 9.32 -10.51 -17.36
C GLU A 201 8.10 -10.11 -18.21
N LEU A 202 6.90 -10.55 -17.81
CA LEU A 202 5.66 -10.10 -18.43
C LEU A 202 5.45 -8.59 -18.20
N TYR A 203 5.70 -8.12 -16.98
CA TYR A 203 5.70 -6.70 -16.63
C TYR A 203 6.64 -5.87 -17.48
N ARG A 204 7.90 -6.31 -17.61
CA ARG A 204 8.87 -5.66 -18.50
C ARG A 204 8.38 -5.63 -19.95
N SER A 205 7.78 -6.73 -20.43
CA SER A 205 7.28 -6.83 -21.80
C SER A 205 6.14 -5.85 -22.07
N TRP A 206 5.19 -5.71 -21.13
CA TRP A 206 4.13 -4.70 -21.23
C TRP A 206 4.67 -3.28 -21.25
N LEU A 207 5.60 -2.96 -20.35
CA LEU A 207 6.21 -1.63 -20.33
C LEU A 207 6.96 -1.33 -21.63
N GLN A 208 7.67 -2.32 -22.18
CA GLN A 208 8.40 -2.17 -23.44
C GLN A 208 7.44 -1.87 -24.60
N ASP A 209 6.32 -2.59 -24.67
CA ASP A 209 5.28 -2.40 -25.69
C ASP A 209 4.61 -1.03 -25.56
N ALA A 210 4.19 -0.66 -24.34
CA ALA A 210 3.44 0.57 -24.09
C ALA A 210 4.27 1.84 -24.20
N LEU A 211 5.57 1.79 -23.86
CA LEU A 211 6.42 2.98 -23.77
C LEU A 211 7.33 3.18 -24.99
N GLY A 212 7.49 2.17 -25.86
CA GLY A 212 8.28 2.30 -27.09
C GLY A 212 9.73 2.77 -26.88
N GLY A 213 10.34 2.48 -25.72
CA GLY A 213 11.69 2.92 -25.37
C GLY A 213 11.79 4.30 -24.71
N ALA A 214 10.68 4.89 -24.24
CA ALA A 214 10.67 6.17 -23.53
C ALA A 214 11.56 6.19 -22.27
N CYS A 215 11.86 5.03 -21.68
CA CYS A 215 12.84 4.87 -20.63
C CYS A 215 13.55 3.52 -20.74
N ARG A 216 14.74 3.40 -20.13
CA ARG A 216 15.43 2.11 -20.01
C ARG A 216 14.72 1.25 -18.96
N LEU A 217 14.54 -0.04 -19.25
CA LEU A 217 13.97 -1.00 -18.30
C LEU A 217 15.10 -1.84 -17.69
N ALA A 218 14.98 -2.15 -16.40
CA ALA A 218 15.91 -2.98 -15.64
C ALA A 218 15.15 -3.77 -14.54
N LEU A 219 15.83 -4.65 -13.82
CA LEU A 219 15.33 -5.19 -12.54
C LEU A 219 15.84 -4.40 -11.35
N THR A 220 15.13 -4.49 -10.23
CA THR A 220 15.63 -4.00 -8.95
C THR A 220 16.89 -4.78 -8.53
N SER A 221 16.93 -6.10 -8.73
CA SER A 221 18.12 -6.93 -8.46
C SER A 221 19.36 -6.48 -9.23
N GLU A 222 19.20 -6.07 -10.50
CA GLU A 222 20.30 -5.52 -11.32
C GLU A 222 20.77 -4.15 -10.81
N ARG A 223 19.87 -3.36 -10.22
CA ARG A 223 20.21 -2.05 -9.66
C ARG A 223 21.03 -2.18 -8.38
N PHE A 224 20.65 -3.10 -7.50
CA PHE A 224 21.28 -3.33 -6.20
C PHE A 224 22.14 -4.61 -6.18
N GLY A 225 22.68 -4.99 -7.34
CA GLY A 225 23.51 -6.18 -7.50
C GLY A 225 24.89 -6.04 -6.85
N LEU A 226 25.45 -7.16 -6.38
CA LEU A 226 26.70 -7.17 -5.61
C LEU A 226 27.87 -6.46 -6.31
N ALA A 227 28.07 -6.69 -7.61
CA ALA A 227 29.14 -6.05 -8.38
C ALA A 227 29.08 -4.51 -8.33
N ARG A 228 27.87 -3.93 -8.29
CA ARG A 228 27.68 -2.48 -8.18
C ARG A 228 27.91 -1.97 -6.75
N LEU A 229 27.55 -2.78 -5.75
CA LEU A 229 27.74 -2.44 -4.34
C LEU A 229 29.20 -2.55 -3.90
N ALA A 230 29.96 -3.47 -4.53
CA ALA A 230 31.40 -3.64 -4.31
C ALA A 230 32.19 -2.34 -4.56
N GLY A 231 31.70 -1.49 -5.47
CA GLY A 231 32.27 -0.18 -5.79
C GLY A 231 31.98 0.92 -4.75
N GLY A 232 31.25 0.62 -3.66
CA GLY A 232 31.08 1.52 -2.53
C GLY A 232 29.66 2.06 -2.34
N ASP A 233 28.69 1.20 -2.04
CA ASP A 233 27.40 1.65 -1.51
C ASP A 233 27.61 2.39 -0.17
N PRO A 234 27.34 3.71 -0.11
CA PRO A 234 27.73 4.53 1.04
C PRO A 234 26.89 4.20 2.28
N LEU A 235 25.64 3.76 2.10
CA LEU A 235 24.76 3.44 3.23
C LEU A 235 25.14 2.09 3.82
N LEU A 236 25.40 1.10 3.00
CA LEU A 236 25.84 -0.21 3.47
C LEU A 236 27.16 -0.08 4.22
N ARG A 237 28.14 0.60 3.61
CA ARG A 237 29.43 0.87 4.26
C ARG A 237 29.24 1.57 5.60
N LEU A 238 28.37 2.58 5.67
CA LEU A 238 28.06 3.27 6.91
C LEU A 238 27.54 2.31 8.00
N PHE A 239 26.61 1.42 7.67
CA PHE A 239 26.10 0.44 8.64
C PHE A 239 27.15 -0.62 9.04
N LEU A 240 28.08 -0.98 8.14
CA LEU A 240 29.14 -1.94 8.44
C LEU A 240 30.28 -1.33 9.28
N GLU A 241 30.60 -0.06 9.09
CA GLU A 241 31.71 0.62 9.78
C GLU A 241 31.29 1.42 11.02
N ARG A 242 30.05 1.94 11.03
CA ARG A 242 29.52 2.85 12.06
C ARG A 242 28.12 2.41 12.53
N TYR A 243 28.00 1.11 12.80
CA TYR A 243 26.73 0.45 13.09
C TYR A 243 25.88 1.16 14.15
N ASP A 244 26.46 1.46 15.32
CA ASP A 244 25.72 2.06 16.44
C ASP A 244 25.17 3.44 16.09
N ASP A 245 25.98 4.29 15.46
CA ASP A 245 25.58 5.65 15.06
C ASP A 245 24.49 5.62 13.98
N ALA A 246 24.66 4.77 12.97
CA ALA A 246 23.71 4.62 11.87
C ALA A 246 22.38 4.02 12.34
N GLY A 247 22.45 3.00 13.20
CA GLY A 247 21.30 2.35 13.82
C GLY A 247 20.53 3.28 14.75
N ALA A 248 21.23 4.08 15.56
CA ALA A 248 20.61 5.09 16.41
C ALA A 248 19.88 6.16 15.59
N ALA A 249 20.51 6.67 14.52
CA ALA A 249 19.88 7.62 13.61
C ALA A 249 18.64 7.04 12.91
N TYR A 250 18.70 5.77 12.48
CA TYR A 250 17.57 5.08 11.87
C TYR A 250 16.38 4.97 12.83
N ASN A 251 16.63 4.48 14.05
CA ASN A 251 15.59 4.32 15.07
C ASN A 251 15.02 5.67 15.53
N GLN A 252 15.85 6.72 15.59
CA GLN A 252 15.40 8.08 15.88
C GLN A 252 14.49 8.62 14.77
N ALA A 253 14.84 8.40 13.49
CA ALA A 253 14.02 8.81 12.36
C ALA A 253 12.61 8.19 12.39
N LEU A 254 12.50 6.91 12.77
CA LEU A 254 11.21 6.23 12.93
C LEU A 254 10.38 6.86 14.05
N ARG A 255 10.99 7.13 15.22
CA ARG A 255 10.30 7.79 16.33
C ARG A 255 9.78 9.19 15.97
N GLU A 256 10.61 10.00 15.31
CA GLU A 256 10.25 11.38 14.95
C GLU A 256 9.18 11.47 13.86
N SER A 257 9.14 10.50 12.95
CA SER A 257 8.21 10.51 11.82
C SER A 257 6.85 9.89 12.12
N GLY A 258 6.73 9.07 13.17
CA GLY A 258 5.49 8.38 13.52
C GLY A 258 5.04 7.35 12.49
N VAL A 259 5.90 6.97 11.55
CA VAL A 259 5.62 5.90 10.58
C VAL A 259 5.57 4.57 11.36
N GLY A 260 4.51 3.78 11.15
CA GLY A 260 4.24 2.52 11.87
C GLY A 260 5.18 1.36 11.53
N MET A 261 6.49 1.60 11.44
CA MET A 261 7.53 0.58 11.25
C MET A 261 8.22 0.23 12.57
N SER A 262 8.62 -1.03 12.72
CA SER A 262 9.42 -1.47 13.86
C SER A 262 10.85 -0.92 13.79
N PRO A 263 11.43 -0.45 14.91
CA PRO A 263 12.83 -0.08 14.98
C PRO A 263 13.75 -1.31 14.83
N LEU A 264 15.00 -1.06 14.43
CA LEU A 264 16.05 -2.08 14.41
C LEU A 264 16.40 -2.51 15.84
N ARG A 265 16.53 -3.82 16.05
CA ARG A 265 17.05 -4.41 17.28
C ARG A 265 18.58 -4.37 17.25
N LEU A 266 19.14 -3.25 17.70
CA LEU A 266 20.58 -3.00 17.63
C LEU A 266 21.42 -4.03 18.40
N SER A 267 20.90 -4.51 19.53
CA SER A 267 21.55 -5.56 20.34
C SER A 267 21.62 -6.92 19.63
N GLU A 268 20.78 -7.17 18.62
CA GLU A 268 20.79 -8.38 17.81
C GLU A 268 21.59 -8.23 16.52
N GLY A 269 22.17 -7.04 16.27
CA GLY A 269 22.91 -6.73 15.06
C GLY A 269 22.01 -6.53 13.84
N GLU A 270 20.71 -6.30 13.99
CA GLU A 270 19.80 -6.14 12.85
C GLU A 270 20.25 -5.02 11.90
N LEU A 271 20.19 -5.30 10.60
CA LEU A 271 20.47 -4.34 9.55
C LEU A 271 19.19 -3.95 8.80
N PRO A 272 19.10 -2.71 8.29
CA PRO A 272 18.00 -2.27 7.45
C PRO A 272 18.17 -2.71 5.99
N PHE A 273 18.69 -3.91 5.76
CA PHE A 273 18.92 -4.50 4.44
C PHE A 273 18.27 -5.88 4.31
N PHE A 274 17.96 -6.25 3.09
CA PHE A 274 17.65 -7.62 2.68
C PHE A 274 18.77 -8.14 1.79
N VAL A 275 19.09 -9.43 1.96
CA VAL A 275 19.96 -10.18 1.04
C VAL A 275 19.05 -11.03 0.15
N THR A 276 19.18 -10.87 -1.16
CA THR A 276 18.47 -11.65 -2.17
C THR A 276 19.40 -12.70 -2.74
N CYS A 277 18.96 -13.96 -2.79
CA CYS A 277 19.74 -15.05 -3.37
C CYS A 277 18.91 -15.99 -4.24
N ARG A 278 19.58 -16.67 -5.16
CA ARG A 278 19.06 -17.85 -5.84
C ARG A 278 19.34 -19.09 -5.00
N ARG A 279 18.29 -19.73 -4.49
CA ARG A 279 18.36 -20.93 -3.65
C ARG A 279 17.39 -21.97 -4.20
N ASP A 280 17.86 -23.17 -4.49
CA ASP A 280 17.05 -24.28 -5.01
C ASP A 280 16.22 -23.90 -6.26
N GLY A 281 16.81 -23.12 -7.16
CA GLY A 281 16.16 -22.61 -8.37
C GLY A 281 15.19 -21.44 -8.15
N ARG A 282 14.97 -21.02 -6.90
CA ARG A 282 14.05 -19.94 -6.51
C ARG A 282 14.77 -18.64 -6.22
N LEU A 283 14.07 -17.52 -6.39
CA LEU A 283 14.53 -16.20 -5.93
C LEU A 283 13.95 -15.91 -4.54
N VAL A 284 14.82 -15.80 -3.54
CA VAL A 284 14.40 -15.63 -2.14
C VAL A 284 15.16 -14.50 -1.47
N ARG A 285 14.61 -13.93 -0.40
CA ARG A 285 15.32 -12.99 0.47
C ARG A 285 15.26 -13.36 1.94
N ALA A 286 16.27 -12.89 2.67
CA ALA A 286 16.28 -12.86 4.13
C ALA A 286 16.72 -11.49 4.64
N ALA A 287 16.28 -11.13 5.85
CA ALA A 287 16.79 -9.95 6.53
C ALA A 287 18.27 -10.13 6.88
N ALA A 288 19.05 -9.05 6.72
CA ALA A 288 20.46 -9.03 7.07
C ALA A 288 20.68 -8.67 8.55
N ALA A 289 21.74 -9.22 9.13
CA ALA A 289 22.27 -8.85 10.44
C ALA A 289 23.80 -8.85 10.44
N LEU A 290 24.40 -8.07 11.35
CA LEU A 290 25.84 -8.04 11.62
C LEU A 290 26.13 -8.77 12.93
N GLN A 291 26.80 -9.91 12.86
CA GLN A 291 27.06 -10.77 14.04
C GLN A 291 28.50 -11.27 14.05
N ASP A 292 29.24 -11.01 15.12
CA ASP A 292 30.64 -11.42 15.32
C ASP A 292 31.53 -11.14 14.08
N GLY A 293 31.45 -9.90 13.56
CA GLY A 293 32.23 -9.48 12.39
C GLY A 293 31.82 -10.11 11.06
N ALA A 294 30.61 -10.67 10.96
CA ALA A 294 30.09 -11.25 9.73
C ALA A 294 28.70 -10.70 9.36
N LEU A 295 28.44 -10.63 8.06
CA LEU A 295 27.08 -10.46 7.54
C LEU A 295 26.36 -11.80 7.59
N VAL A 296 25.17 -11.82 8.20
CA VAL A 296 24.32 -13.01 8.35
C VAL A 296 22.98 -12.74 7.67
N ALA A 297 22.49 -13.71 6.90
CA ALA A 297 21.15 -13.69 6.34
C ALA A 297 20.62 -15.13 6.18
N GLY A 298 19.47 -15.41 6.79
CA GLY A 298 18.90 -16.76 6.82
C GLY A 298 19.82 -17.78 7.47
N ASP A 299 20.27 -18.78 6.72
CA ASP A 299 21.25 -19.78 7.13
C ASP A 299 22.68 -19.49 6.63
N ARG A 300 22.91 -18.34 5.99
CA ARG A 300 24.20 -17.96 5.41
C ARG A 300 24.96 -16.97 6.30
N ARG A 301 26.28 -17.08 6.26
CA ARG A 301 27.21 -16.25 7.03
C ARG A 301 28.45 -15.94 6.20
N TRP A 302 28.80 -14.66 6.12
CA TRP A 302 29.95 -14.18 5.37
C TRP A 302 30.83 -13.29 6.24
N ALA A 303 32.06 -13.74 6.52
CA ALA A 303 33.01 -12.97 7.31
C ALA A 303 33.41 -11.68 6.58
N LEU A 304 33.37 -10.55 7.29
CA LEU A 304 33.76 -9.26 6.75
C LEU A 304 35.26 -9.03 6.99
N ALA A 305 36.00 -8.74 5.93
CA ALA A 305 37.41 -8.37 6.02
C ALA A 305 37.52 -6.85 6.10
N GLY A 306 37.73 -6.30 7.30
CA GLY A 306 37.88 -4.85 7.49
C GLY A 306 36.63 -4.05 7.09
N GLY A 307 35.43 -4.61 7.28
CA GLY A 307 34.15 -3.97 6.92
C GLY A 307 33.75 -4.08 5.44
N ALA A 308 34.57 -4.72 4.60
CA ALA A 308 34.25 -4.97 3.19
C ALA A 308 33.40 -6.24 3.01
N LEU A 309 32.49 -6.21 2.02
CA LEU A 309 31.72 -7.37 1.60
C LEU A 309 32.61 -8.41 0.89
N PRO A 310 32.53 -9.70 1.25
CA PRO A 310 33.22 -10.77 0.54
C PRO A 310 32.43 -11.19 -0.71
N VAL A 311 32.42 -10.33 -1.73
CA VAL A 311 31.56 -10.44 -2.92
C VAL A 311 31.68 -11.81 -3.60
N GLU A 312 32.89 -12.30 -3.84
CA GLU A 312 33.10 -13.61 -4.49
C GLU A 312 32.52 -14.79 -3.69
N ALA A 313 32.52 -14.71 -2.35
CA ALA A 313 31.90 -15.74 -1.51
C ALA A 313 30.38 -15.66 -1.57
N MET A 314 29.83 -14.44 -1.53
CA MET A 314 28.39 -14.19 -1.62
C MET A 314 27.84 -14.63 -2.98
N GLU A 315 28.53 -14.33 -4.08
CA GLU A 315 28.15 -14.76 -5.44
C GLU A 315 28.18 -16.28 -5.57
N ARG A 316 29.20 -16.96 -5.03
CA ARG A 316 29.25 -18.43 -4.98
C ARG A 316 28.08 -19.05 -4.20
N ASP A 317 27.62 -18.36 -3.16
CA ASP A 317 26.44 -18.75 -2.39
C ASP A 317 25.12 -18.33 -3.05
N GLY A 318 25.17 -17.79 -4.28
CA GLY A 318 23.99 -17.45 -5.08
C GLY A 318 23.37 -16.10 -4.72
N VAL A 319 24.02 -15.25 -3.93
CA VAL A 319 23.53 -13.89 -3.65
C VAL A 319 23.57 -13.06 -4.94
N VAL A 320 22.44 -12.44 -5.27
CA VAL A 320 22.30 -11.62 -6.49
C VAL A 320 22.21 -10.13 -6.18
N ALA A 321 21.65 -9.75 -5.02
CA ALA A 321 21.45 -8.35 -4.65
C ALA A 321 21.43 -8.15 -3.14
N LEU A 322 21.75 -6.93 -2.71
CA LEU A 322 21.61 -6.47 -1.34
C LEU A 322 20.97 -5.07 -1.37
N ALA A 323 19.69 -5.01 -0.97
CA ALA A 323 18.88 -3.80 -1.07
C ALA A 323 18.40 -3.36 0.31
N GLY A 324 18.25 -2.04 0.49
CA GLY A 324 17.67 -1.46 1.69
C GLY A 324 16.22 -1.90 1.87
N LYS A 325 15.79 -2.02 3.13
CA LYS A 325 14.37 -2.11 3.49
C LYS A 325 13.66 -0.80 3.12
N ALA A 326 12.32 -0.79 3.13
CA ALA A 326 11.49 0.30 2.59
C ALA A 326 11.98 1.74 2.84
N LEU A 327 12.33 2.10 4.09
CA LEU A 327 12.89 3.41 4.43
C LEU A 327 14.26 3.64 3.76
N LEU A 328 15.18 2.68 3.91
CA LEU A 328 16.55 2.81 3.44
C LEU A 328 16.62 2.79 1.91
N LEU A 329 15.77 2.00 1.25
CA LEU A 329 15.69 1.89 -0.21
C LEU A 329 15.46 3.25 -0.88
N VAL A 330 14.60 4.09 -0.27
CA VAL A 330 14.33 5.45 -0.75
C VAL A 330 15.61 6.28 -0.81
N LEU A 331 16.46 6.16 0.20
CA LEU A 331 17.72 6.90 0.26
C LEU A 331 18.80 6.24 -0.63
N GLN A 332 18.87 4.91 -0.64
CA GLN A 332 19.81 4.12 -1.42
C GLN A 332 19.64 4.37 -2.93
N ALA A 333 18.40 4.44 -3.43
CA ALA A 333 18.12 4.70 -4.85
C ALA A 333 18.62 6.08 -5.32
N ARG A 334 18.74 7.05 -4.40
CA ARG A 334 19.13 8.45 -4.65
C ARG A 334 20.63 8.71 -4.44
N LEU A 335 21.38 7.67 -4.07
CA LEU A 335 22.80 7.69 -3.73
C LEU A 335 23.59 6.68 -4.59
N GLY A 336 24.91 6.68 -4.46
CA GLY A 336 25.81 5.71 -5.09
C GLY A 336 26.47 6.22 -6.36
N ALA A 337 27.00 5.28 -7.16
CA ALA A 337 27.83 5.56 -8.34
C ALA A 337 27.05 6.16 -9.52
N GLU A 338 25.76 5.87 -9.63
CA GLU A 338 24.87 6.42 -10.65
C GLU A 338 23.70 7.16 -9.96
N PRO A 339 23.96 8.28 -9.26
CA PRO A 339 22.94 8.95 -8.48
C PRO A 339 21.91 9.59 -9.44
N ALA A 340 20.63 9.30 -9.24
CA ALA A 340 19.53 9.87 -10.02
C ALA A 340 18.37 10.28 -9.11
N ALA A 341 17.53 11.19 -9.59
CA ALA A 341 16.35 11.59 -8.82
C ALA A 341 15.35 10.42 -8.73
N LEU A 342 14.77 10.19 -7.55
CA LEU A 342 13.79 9.11 -7.37
C LEU A 342 12.40 9.59 -7.81
N ALA A 343 11.89 9.05 -8.91
CA ALA A 343 10.57 9.38 -9.43
C ALA A 343 9.49 8.49 -8.82
N LEU A 344 8.47 9.13 -8.22
CA LEU A 344 7.33 8.47 -7.57
C LEU A 344 6.03 9.19 -7.93
N PRO A 345 4.87 8.52 -7.83
CA PRO A 345 3.58 9.20 -7.79
C PRO A 345 3.56 10.27 -6.69
N HIS A 346 2.68 11.27 -6.81
CA HIS A 346 2.63 12.42 -5.91
C HIS A 346 2.50 12.02 -4.42
N GLN A 347 1.66 11.03 -4.13
CA GLN A 347 1.46 10.47 -2.79
C GLN A 347 2.32 9.22 -2.52
N GLY A 348 3.24 8.88 -3.44
CA GLY A 348 4.04 7.68 -3.39
C GLY A 348 5.01 7.59 -2.20
N SER A 349 5.13 6.39 -1.67
CA SER A 349 5.86 5.98 -0.47
C SER A 349 5.45 6.67 0.83
N LEU A 350 4.70 5.92 1.65
CA LEU A 350 4.38 6.24 3.05
C LEU A 350 5.62 6.41 3.93
N TYR A 351 6.76 5.86 3.51
CA TYR A 351 8.03 5.88 4.26
C TYR A 351 8.84 7.16 4.04
N MET A 352 8.42 8.03 3.13
CA MET A 352 9.18 9.24 2.77
C MET A 352 9.48 10.17 3.96
N PRO A 353 8.55 10.42 4.91
CA PRO A 353 8.85 11.22 6.09
C PRO A 353 10.01 10.64 6.92
N ALA A 354 10.02 9.33 7.13
CA ALA A 354 11.07 8.64 7.86
C ALA A 354 12.41 8.66 7.10
N ALA A 355 12.39 8.49 5.78
CA ALA A 355 13.59 8.57 4.94
C ALA A 355 14.24 9.96 4.97
N HIS A 356 13.43 11.04 4.93
CA HIS A 356 13.94 12.41 5.07
C HIS A 356 14.46 12.71 6.48
N ALA A 357 13.78 12.23 7.52
CA ALA A 357 14.27 12.34 8.89
C ALA A 357 15.62 11.63 9.06
N PHE A 358 15.75 10.43 8.49
CA PHE A 358 17.00 9.68 8.51
C PHE A 358 18.12 10.40 7.76
N GLU A 359 17.86 10.88 6.53
CA GLU A 359 18.82 11.68 5.77
C GLU A 359 19.31 12.89 6.59
N ARG A 360 18.39 13.64 7.21
CA ARG A 360 18.72 14.80 8.05
C ARG A 360 19.59 14.42 9.25
N LEU A 361 19.26 13.34 9.96
CA LEU A 361 20.02 12.88 11.12
C LEU A 361 21.43 12.43 10.73
N LEU A 362 21.58 11.71 9.61
CA LEU A 362 22.89 11.33 9.09
C LEU A 362 23.74 12.55 8.73
N ARG A 363 23.16 13.57 8.09
CA ARG A 363 23.86 14.83 7.77
C ARG A 363 24.28 15.59 9.03
N ALA A 364 23.37 15.71 10.00
CA ALA A 364 23.64 16.39 11.26
C ALA A 364 24.76 15.71 12.07
N GLY A 365 24.84 14.37 12.01
CA GLY A 365 25.91 13.58 12.62
C GLY A 365 27.21 13.51 11.81
N GLY A 366 27.30 14.18 10.65
CA GLY A 366 28.47 14.09 9.77
C GLY A 366 28.68 12.72 9.11
N LEU A 367 27.68 11.84 9.15
CA LEU A 367 27.73 10.47 8.63
C LEU A 367 27.40 10.39 7.13
N LEU A 368 26.67 11.39 6.60
CA LEU A 368 26.35 11.49 5.18
C LEU A 368 26.78 12.86 4.63
N THR A 369 27.89 12.86 3.89
CA THR A 369 28.45 14.07 3.26
C THR A 369 28.13 14.16 1.77
N ALA A 370 27.86 13.04 1.12
CA ALA A 370 27.51 13.00 -0.29
C ALA A 370 26.19 13.75 -0.60
N PRO A 371 26.09 14.35 -1.80
CA PRO A 371 24.82 14.91 -2.26
C PRO A 371 23.82 13.76 -2.51
N VAL A 372 22.59 13.93 -2.02
CA VAL A 372 21.48 13.00 -2.27
C VAL A 372 20.62 13.64 -3.35
N GLN A 373 20.34 12.90 -4.42
CA GLN A 373 19.51 13.40 -5.52
C GLN A 373 18.07 13.65 -5.05
N PRO A 374 17.29 14.53 -5.68
CA PRO A 374 15.95 14.86 -5.18
C PRO A 374 14.93 13.71 -5.39
N VAL A 375 13.73 13.91 -4.85
CA VAL A 375 12.54 13.11 -5.18
C VAL A 375 11.71 13.87 -6.19
N LEU A 376 11.34 13.22 -7.30
CA LEU A 376 10.43 13.77 -8.30
C LEU A 376 9.03 13.23 -8.09
N ARG A 377 8.06 14.12 -7.95
CA ARG A 377 6.65 13.78 -7.70
C ARG A 377 5.83 13.94 -8.97
N VAL A 378 5.30 12.84 -9.48
CA VAL A 378 4.41 12.84 -10.64
C VAL A 378 2.96 12.90 -10.16
N ARG A 379 2.28 14.01 -10.45
CA ARG A 379 0.86 14.20 -10.13
C ARG A 379 0.04 14.05 -11.40
N PHE A 380 -0.81 13.02 -11.46
CA PHE A 380 -1.64 12.72 -12.63
C PHE A 380 -2.77 13.71 -12.88
N ARG A 381 -3.19 14.49 -11.87
CA ARG A 381 -4.24 15.51 -11.98
C ARG A 381 -5.53 14.99 -12.65
N PHE A 382 -5.88 13.73 -12.35
CA PHE A 382 -6.94 12.99 -13.06
C PHE A 382 -8.27 13.76 -13.16
N PHE A 383 -8.79 14.27 -12.04
CA PHE A 383 -10.03 15.06 -12.03
C PHE A 383 -9.90 16.45 -12.68
N GLU A 384 -8.70 17.03 -12.75
CA GLU A 384 -8.48 18.29 -13.46
C GLU A 384 -8.60 18.08 -14.97
N HIS A 385 -8.13 16.93 -15.48
CA HIS A 385 -8.25 16.54 -16.89
C HIS A 385 -9.66 16.10 -17.30
N TRP A 386 -10.54 15.84 -16.34
CA TRP A 386 -11.96 15.57 -16.60
C TRP A 386 -12.78 16.82 -16.87
N ARG A 387 -12.26 17.99 -16.50
CA ARG A 387 -12.98 19.24 -16.69
C ARG A 387 -13.27 19.50 -18.17
N GLY A 388 -14.52 19.83 -18.47
CA GLY A 388 -15.01 20.03 -19.84
C GLY A 388 -15.20 18.75 -20.65
N LEU A 389 -14.97 17.55 -20.10
CA LEU A 389 -15.27 16.29 -20.79
C LEU A 389 -16.74 15.89 -20.56
N ALA A 390 -17.43 15.58 -21.67
CA ALA A 390 -18.84 15.17 -21.66
C ALA A 390 -19.05 13.67 -21.40
N THR A 391 -17.98 12.87 -21.36
CA THR A 391 -18.07 11.42 -21.15
C THR A 391 -18.81 11.09 -19.86
N ARG A 392 -19.86 10.28 -19.94
CA ARG A 392 -20.67 9.85 -18.80
C ARG A 392 -19.89 8.87 -17.96
N VAL A 393 -19.98 9.08 -16.65
CA VAL A 393 -19.37 8.28 -15.60
C VAL A 393 -20.46 7.92 -14.59
N ARG A 394 -20.62 6.63 -14.34
CA ARG A 394 -21.46 6.09 -13.27
C ARG A 394 -20.61 5.89 -12.03
N LEU A 395 -21.04 6.49 -10.92
CA LEU A 395 -20.33 6.39 -9.65
C LEU A 395 -20.63 5.04 -8.97
N PRO A 396 -19.66 4.46 -8.24
CA PRO A 396 -19.92 3.37 -7.31
C PRO A 396 -21.03 3.73 -6.31
N PRO A 397 -21.88 2.78 -5.86
CA PRO A 397 -23.03 3.08 -5.01
C PRO A 397 -22.72 3.91 -3.75
N TYR A 398 -21.57 3.63 -3.12
CA TYR A 398 -21.15 4.33 -1.90
C TYR A 398 -20.81 5.81 -2.16
N LEU A 399 -20.20 6.14 -3.31
CA LEU A 399 -19.97 7.51 -3.74
C LEU A 399 -21.25 8.16 -4.23
N ALA A 400 -22.08 7.42 -4.97
CA ALA A 400 -23.35 7.93 -5.48
C ALA A 400 -24.27 8.42 -4.36
N HIS A 401 -24.36 7.64 -3.28
CA HIS A 401 -25.09 8.03 -2.07
C HIS A 401 -24.47 9.26 -1.42
N SER A 402 -23.15 9.25 -1.20
CA SER A 402 -22.44 10.32 -0.49
C SER A 402 -22.43 11.66 -1.25
N LEU A 403 -22.43 11.62 -2.59
CA LEU A 403 -22.35 12.79 -3.45
C LEU A 403 -23.71 13.24 -3.99
N GLY A 404 -24.77 12.45 -3.79
CA GLY A 404 -26.09 12.72 -4.39
C GLY A 404 -26.09 12.65 -5.91
N LEU A 405 -25.14 11.92 -6.51
CA LEU A 405 -24.92 11.83 -7.95
C LEU A 405 -24.64 10.38 -8.33
N ALA A 406 -25.61 9.68 -8.92
CA ALA A 406 -25.41 8.31 -9.37
C ALA A 406 -24.62 8.23 -10.70
N GLU A 407 -24.90 9.15 -11.61
CA GLU A 407 -24.28 9.21 -12.92
C GLU A 407 -24.28 10.65 -13.43
N GLY A 408 -23.17 11.06 -14.06
CA GLY A 408 -23.00 12.42 -14.61
C GLY A 408 -21.91 12.46 -15.67
N SER A 409 -21.71 13.62 -16.31
CA SER A 409 -20.51 13.82 -17.13
C SER A 409 -19.25 13.78 -16.25
N ALA A 410 -18.10 13.43 -16.83
CA ALA A 410 -16.81 13.45 -16.15
C ALA A 410 -16.54 14.81 -15.49
N ASP A 411 -16.92 15.91 -16.15
CA ASP A 411 -16.86 17.26 -15.59
C ASP A 411 -17.69 17.40 -14.30
N SER A 412 -18.98 17.01 -14.34
CA SER A 412 -19.88 17.08 -13.17
C SER A 412 -19.43 16.17 -12.03
N VAL A 413 -18.88 14.99 -12.35
CA VAL A 413 -18.35 14.05 -11.37
C VAL A 413 -17.08 14.61 -10.72
N ALA A 414 -16.18 15.22 -11.49
CA ALA A 414 -14.99 15.86 -10.95
C ALA A 414 -15.32 17.03 -10.00
N GLU A 415 -16.35 17.82 -10.33
CA GLU A 415 -16.87 18.87 -9.46
C GLU A 415 -17.47 18.28 -8.17
N ALA A 416 -18.35 17.29 -8.30
CA ALA A 416 -19.00 16.62 -7.17
C ALA A 416 -17.98 15.99 -6.21
N ILE A 417 -16.98 15.25 -6.72
CA ILE A 417 -15.91 14.66 -5.90
C ILE A 417 -15.10 15.75 -5.19
N SER A 418 -14.75 16.83 -5.88
CA SER A 418 -13.97 17.93 -5.29
C SER A 418 -14.74 18.60 -4.14
N ALA A 419 -16.03 18.87 -4.34
CA ALA A 419 -16.92 19.42 -3.31
C ALA A 419 -17.12 18.43 -2.15
N GLY A 420 -17.33 17.16 -2.47
CA GLY A 420 -17.52 16.07 -1.50
C GLY A 420 -16.30 15.86 -0.59
N ILE A 421 -15.07 15.88 -1.15
CA ILE A 421 -13.83 15.81 -0.36
C ILE A 421 -13.75 16.99 0.63
N ALA A 422 -14.11 18.20 0.18
CA ALA A 422 -14.08 19.37 1.04
C ALA A 422 -15.13 19.28 2.17
N ALA A 423 -16.33 18.77 1.87
CA ALA A 423 -17.38 18.53 2.86
C ALA A 423 -16.96 17.46 3.87
N ALA A 424 -16.55 16.28 3.40
CA ALA A 424 -16.11 15.18 4.25
C ALA A 424 -14.97 15.57 5.21
N ARG A 425 -14.04 16.42 4.78
CA ARG A 425 -12.97 16.94 5.66
C ARG A 425 -13.51 17.81 6.80
N ARG A 426 -14.51 18.65 6.53
CA ARG A 426 -15.15 19.48 7.58
C ARG A 426 -15.90 18.60 8.57
N ASP A 427 -16.62 17.60 8.05
CA ASP A 427 -17.37 16.66 8.90
C ASP A 427 -16.42 15.84 9.78
N LEU A 428 -15.36 15.27 9.22
CA LEU A 428 -14.35 14.53 9.99
C LEU A 428 -13.69 15.38 11.08
N GLU A 429 -13.41 16.65 10.82
CA GLU A 429 -12.86 17.54 11.84
C GLU A 429 -13.88 17.83 12.96
N SER A 430 -15.14 18.07 12.60
CA SER A 430 -16.24 18.25 13.56
C SER A 430 -16.43 17.01 14.45
N LEU A 431 -16.40 15.81 13.86
CA LEU A 431 -16.59 14.53 14.54
C LEU A 431 -15.50 14.21 15.58
N ARG A 432 -14.35 14.91 15.56
CA ARG A 432 -13.34 14.77 16.62
C ARG A 432 -13.80 15.33 17.96
N GLN A 433 -14.75 16.28 17.95
CA GLN A 433 -15.26 16.93 19.16
C GLN A 433 -16.59 16.31 19.62
N PRO A 434 -16.83 16.14 20.93
CA PRO A 434 -18.09 15.61 21.45
C PRO A 434 -19.33 16.36 20.94
N ALA A 435 -19.31 17.71 20.98
CA ALA A 435 -20.42 18.53 20.50
C ALA A 435 -20.64 18.40 18.99
N GLY A 436 -19.55 18.25 18.21
CA GLY A 436 -19.64 18.03 16.76
C GLY A 436 -20.26 16.68 16.43
N ARG A 437 -19.91 15.61 17.16
CA ARG A 437 -20.59 14.30 17.05
C ARG A 437 -22.07 14.39 17.37
N GLU A 438 -22.43 15.04 18.46
CA GLU A 438 -23.83 15.19 18.86
C GLU A 438 -24.65 15.96 17.81
N ALA A 439 -24.10 17.07 17.28
CA ALA A 439 -24.75 17.86 16.23
C ALA A 439 -24.91 17.05 14.93
N PHE A 440 -23.84 16.41 14.47
CA PHE A 440 -23.83 15.63 13.23
C PHE A 440 -24.87 14.49 13.27
N TRP A 441 -24.90 13.73 14.38
CA TRP A 441 -25.85 12.63 14.50
C TRP A 441 -27.27 13.08 14.77
N ARG A 442 -27.50 14.24 15.42
CA ARG A 442 -28.85 14.82 15.51
C ARG A 442 -29.39 15.25 14.14
N GLU A 443 -28.53 15.78 13.27
CA GLU A 443 -28.94 16.15 11.92
C GLU A 443 -29.33 14.92 11.09
N ARG A 444 -28.51 13.85 11.12
CA ARG A 444 -28.78 12.60 10.39
C ARG A 444 -29.93 11.79 10.98
N THR A 445 -30.02 11.69 12.30
CA THR A 445 -30.94 10.80 13.01
C THR A 445 -32.07 11.57 13.70
N GLY A 446 -32.47 12.72 13.16
CA GLY A 446 -33.33 13.69 13.86
C GLY A 446 -34.61 13.12 14.47
N ALA A 447 -35.28 12.18 13.78
CA ALA A 447 -36.45 11.49 14.31
C ALA A 447 -36.12 10.60 15.52
N LEU A 448 -35.05 9.81 15.43
CA LEU A 448 -34.51 8.97 16.52
C LEU A 448 -34.04 9.83 17.69
N ALA A 449 -33.35 10.94 17.42
CA ALA A 449 -32.89 11.86 18.44
C ALA A 449 -34.06 12.51 19.21
N ALA A 450 -35.11 12.95 18.51
CA ALA A 450 -36.30 13.50 19.13
C ALA A 450 -37.06 12.45 19.95
N GLU A 451 -37.19 11.22 19.44
CA GLU A 451 -37.81 10.10 20.16
C GLU A 451 -37.05 9.80 21.47
N ARG A 452 -35.72 9.71 21.38
CA ARG A 452 -34.83 9.46 22.52
C ARG A 452 -34.95 10.54 23.58
N ASP A 453 -34.92 11.82 23.19
CA ASP A 453 -35.01 12.94 24.12
C ASP A 453 -36.38 13.00 24.82
N GLY A 454 -37.46 12.66 24.09
CA GLY A 454 -38.80 12.49 24.66
C GLY A 454 -38.86 11.38 25.71
N LEU A 455 -38.34 10.19 25.39
CA LEU A 455 -38.30 9.05 26.30
C LEU A 455 -37.41 9.30 27.52
N GLU A 456 -36.27 9.97 27.36
CA GLU A 456 -35.38 10.32 28.47
C GLU A 456 -36.03 11.36 29.41
N GLY A 457 -36.75 12.34 28.84
CA GLY A 457 -37.53 13.30 29.63
C GLY A 457 -38.64 12.62 30.44
N GLU A 458 -39.32 11.63 29.87
CA GLU A 458 -40.31 10.83 30.58
C GLU A 458 -39.69 9.90 31.62
N ARG A 459 -38.60 9.21 31.28
CA ARG A 459 -37.85 8.35 32.21
C ARG A 459 -37.40 9.14 33.45
N ARG A 460 -36.89 10.36 33.29
CA ARG A 460 -36.47 11.22 34.41
C ARG A 460 -37.64 11.60 35.32
N ARG A 461 -38.81 11.92 34.75
CA ARG A 461 -40.04 12.18 35.51
C ARG A 461 -40.48 10.95 36.31
N LEU A 462 -40.45 9.77 35.71
CA LEU A 462 -40.84 8.51 36.37
C LEU A 462 -39.83 8.07 37.44
N ALA A 463 -38.54 8.27 37.21
CA ALA A 463 -37.49 7.89 38.15
C ALA A 463 -37.48 8.73 39.43
N ALA A 464 -38.09 9.92 39.41
CA ALA A 464 -38.28 10.76 40.59
C ALA A 464 -39.33 10.20 41.57
N ASP A 465 -40.18 9.27 41.11
CA ASP A 465 -41.16 8.56 41.93
C ASP A 465 -40.69 7.12 42.23
N PRO A 466 -40.40 6.78 43.51
CA PRO A 466 -39.97 5.43 43.90
C PRO A 466 -40.93 4.32 43.48
N GLN A 467 -42.24 4.58 43.38
CA GLN A 467 -43.25 3.58 43.01
C GLN A 467 -43.23 3.25 41.52
N ARG A 468 -42.65 4.12 40.68
CA ARG A 468 -42.67 4.00 39.21
C ARG A 468 -41.31 3.61 38.60
N ARG A 469 -40.36 3.17 39.43
CA ARG A 469 -39.02 2.71 38.98
C ARG A 469 -39.06 1.57 37.97
N ALA A 470 -40.05 0.67 38.07
CA ALA A 470 -40.21 -0.42 37.11
C ALA A 470 -40.53 0.13 35.70
N GLU A 471 -41.42 1.12 35.60
CA GLU A 471 -41.75 1.80 34.35
C GLU A 471 -40.56 2.58 33.77
N ALA A 472 -39.81 3.28 34.63
CA ALA A 472 -38.57 3.95 34.22
C ALA A 472 -37.52 2.98 33.66
N SER A 473 -37.49 1.74 34.15
CA SER A 473 -36.59 0.69 33.66
C SER A 473 -37.01 0.16 32.28
N LEU A 474 -38.30 0.09 31.97
CA LEU A 474 -38.80 -0.25 30.63
C LEU A 474 -38.47 0.84 29.60
N LEU A 475 -38.64 2.11 29.97
CA LEU A 475 -38.25 3.23 29.10
C LEU A 475 -36.75 3.25 28.84
N TRP A 476 -35.93 2.87 29.82
CA TRP A 476 -34.48 2.73 29.63
C TRP A 476 -34.10 1.67 28.59
N GLN A 477 -34.83 0.56 28.50
CA GLN A 477 -34.59 -0.43 27.44
C GLN A 477 -34.94 0.12 26.06
N ARG A 478 -36.06 0.85 25.94
CA ARG A 478 -36.43 1.52 24.67
C ARG A 478 -35.42 2.58 24.24
N ILE A 479 -34.86 3.33 25.19
CA ILE A 479 -33.78 4.29 24.91
C ILE A 479 -32.53 3.56 24.39
N LYS A 480 -32.17 2.41 24.98
CA LYS A 480 -31.05 1.59 24.48
C LYS A 480 -31.29 1.08 23.07
N ASP A 481 -32.51 0.66 22.74
CA ASP A 481 -32.86 0.25 21.38
C ASP A 481 -32.70 1.40 20.38
N ILE A 482 -33.09 2.63 20.76
CA ILE A 482 -32.87 3.81 19.92
C ILE A 482 -31.38 4.11 19.77
N ASP A 483 -30.63 4.09 20.87
CA ASP A 483 -29.17 4.29 20.85
C ASP A 483 -28.48 3.23 19.95
N ARG A 484 -28.99 1.98 19.92
CA ARG A 484 -28.54 0.91 19.01
C ARG A 484 -28.86 1.21 17.55
N ARG A 485 -30.11 1.58 17.22
CA ARG A 485 -30.48 1.96 15.85
C ARG A 485 -29.66 3.16 15.36
N GLN A 486 -29.44 4.15 16.23
CA GLN A 486 -28.55 5.27 15.92
C GLN A 486 -27.13 4.77 15.65
N ALA A 487 -26.61 3.84 16.45
CA ALA A 487 -25.29 3.27 16.22
C ALA A 487 -25.18 2.45 14.93
N GLU A 488 -26.26 1.77 14.53
CA GLU A 488 -26.35 1.05 13.25
C GLU A 488 -26.31 2.05 12.08
N GLU A 489 -27.11 3.12 12.14
CA GLU A 489 -27.04 4.25 11.18
C GLU A 489 -25.70 4.99 11.20
N GLN A 490 -24.95 4.92 12.31
CA GLN A 490 -23.60 5.47 12.41
C GLN A 490 -22.55 4.60 11.72
N ALA A 491 -22.80 3.29 11.66
CA ALA A 491 -21.89 2.32 11.12
C ALA A 491 -22.08 2.11 9.60
N GLU A 492 -23.27 2.36 9.08
CA GLU A 492 -23.57 2.46 7.64
C GLU A 492 -23.08 3.80 7.05
#